data_AF-A0A059X948-F1
#
_entry.id   AF-A0A059X948-F1
#
_cell.length_a   1.000
_cell.length_b   1.000
_cell.length_c   1.000
_cell.angle_alpha   90.00
_cell.angle_beta   90.00
_cell.angle_gamma   90.00
#
_symmetry.space_group_name_H-M   'P 1'
#
loop_
_entity.id
_entity.type
_entity.pdbx_description
1 polymer ?
#
loop_
_entity_poly.entity_id
_entity_poly.type
_entity_poly.pdbx_seq_one_letter_code
_entity_poly.pdbx_strand_id
1 'polypeptide(L)'
;MKPQVACVDHEDTDYENLLAAHPASDAQSRCPYGAHEKDDWYDQLRFVHPRRRDCEQRFRYRDNGRVGATSPDDVGAVETIQRLRLDHRELQQMRDRVIYEALYVEQLGEAQARRLLAAMDERDGNGNYRPFCFV
;
A
#
# COMPACT_ATOMS: atom_id res chain seq x y z
N MET A 1 0.99 -9.99 6.91
CA MET A 1 -0.05 -10.64 7.70
C MET A 1 -0.29 -12.02 7.13
N LYS A 2 -0.10 -13.05 7.94
CA LYS A 2 -0.45 -14.42 7.59
C LYS A 2 -1.97 -14.53 7.54
N PRO A 3 -2.56 -15.35 6.65
CA PRO A 3 -3.97 -15.71 6.75
C PRO A 3 -4.17 -16.48 8.05
N GLN A 4 -5.37 -16.42 8.64
CA GLN A 4 -5.69 -17.06 9.91
C GLN A 4 -5.34 -18.56 9.93
N VAL A 5 -5.54 -19.25 8.79
CA VAL A 5 -5.21 -20.68 8.63
C VAL A 5 -3.71 -21.00 8.74
N ALA A 6 -2.84 -20.00 8.63
CA ALA A 6 -1.39 -20.14 8.73
C ALA A 6 -0.81 -19.50 10.01
N CYS A 7 -1.66 -18.94 10.87
CA CYS A 7 -1.27 -18.42 12.18
C CYS A 7 -1.11 -19.57 13.18
N VAL A 8 -0.16 -19.42 14.11
CA VAL A 8 0.02 -20.32 15.26
C VAL A 8 -0.14 -19.52 16.56
N ASP A 9 -0.46 -20.17 17.67
CA ASP A 9 -0.46 -19.56 19.02
C ASP A 9 -1.18 -18.20 19.13
N HIS A 10 -2.37 -18.06 18.52
CA HIS A 10 -3.18 -16.84 18.53
C HIS A 10 -2.51 -15.61 17.86
N GLU A 11 -1.53 -15.81 16.97
CA GLU A 11 -0.91 -14.77 16.13
C GLU A 11 -1.95 -13.94 15.34
N ASP A 12 -3.14 -14.50 15.08
CA ASP A 12 -4.28 -13.86 14.42
C ASP A 12 -4.99 -12.81 15.29
N THR A 13 -4.83 -12.89 16.61
CA THR A 13 -5.41 -11.96 17.59
C THR A 13 -4.41 -10.98 18.18
N ASP A 14 -3.13 -11.08 17.79
CA ASP A 14 -2.12 -10.10 18.17
C ASP A 14 -2.56 -8.72 17.64
N TYR A 15 -2.70 -7.75 18.54
CA TYR A 15 -3.16 -6.39 18.23
C TYR A 15 -2.28 -5.75 17.15
N GLU A 16 -1.01 -6.12 17.17
CA GLU A 16 0.04 -5.74 16.24
C GLU A 16 -0.10 -6.37 14.83
N ASN A 17 -1.00 -7.35 14.68
CA ASN A 17 -1.38 -8.05 13.45
C ASN A 17 -2.87 -7.86 13.11
N LEU A 18 -3.60 -6.98 13.79
CA LEU A 18 -5.02 -6.76 13.53
C LEU A 18 -5.21 -5.67 12.45
N LEU A 19 -5.32 -6.07 11.19
CA LEU A 19 -6.04 -5.25 10.20
C LEU A 19 -7.46 -5.80 10.13
N ALA A 20 -8.44 -4.90 10.16
CA ALA A 20 -9.84 -5.26 9.94
C ALA A 20 -10.01 -5.78 8.50
N ALA A 21 -9.76 -7.07 8.28
CA ALA A 21 -10.19 -7.81 7.12
C ALA A 21 -11.57 -8.39 7.43
N HIS A 22 -12.52 -8.07 6.56
CA HIS A 22 -13.94 -8.38 6.63
C HIS A 22 -14.31 -9.71 7.33
N PRO A 23 -15.25 -9.72 8.30
CA PRO A 23 -15.87 -10.95 8.80
C PRO A 23 -16.98 -11.37 7.83
N ALA A 24 -16.76 -12.33 6.94
CA ALA A 24 -17.87 -12.86 6.14
C ALA A 24 -18.58 -13.93 6.97
N SER A 25 -19.76 -13.63 7.49
CA SER A 25 -20.68 -14.60 8.12
C SER A 25 -21.37 -15.52 7.08
N ASP A 26 -21.17 -15.25 5.79
CA ASP A 26 -21.78 -15.97 4.69
C ASP A 26 -20.72 -16.26 3.61
N ALA A 27 -20.36 -17.54 3.47
CA ALA A 27 -19.29 -18.00 2.56
C ALA A 27 -19.65 -17.85 1.07
N GLN A 28 -20.90 -17.51 0.74
CA GLN A 28 -21.39 -17.45 -0.64
C GLN A 28 -21.48 -16.02 -1.20
N SER A 29 -21.41 -14.99 -0.35
CA SER A 29 -21.44 -13.59 -0.78
C SER A 29 -20.03 -13.02 -0.79
N ARG A 30 -19.46 -12.86 -1.99
CA ARG A 30 -18.20 -12.14 -2.17
C ARG A 30 -18.51 -10.66 -1.93
N CYS A 31 -18.26 -10.17 -0.71
CA CYS A 31 -18.41 -8.75 -0.39
C CYS A 31 -17.70 -7.91 -1.46
N PRO A 32 -18.24 -6.75 -1.88
CA PRO A 32 -17.53 -5.87 -2.81
C PRO A 32 -16.28 -5.20 -2.20
N TYR A 33 -16.09 -5.32 -0.89
CA TYR A 33 -14.99 -4.70 -0.15
C TYR A 33 -14.10 -5.77 0.51
N GLY A 34 -12.79 -5.54 0.48
CA GLY A 34 -11.81 -6.40 1.16
C GLY A 34 -10.60 -6.73 0.28
N ALA A 35 -9.69 -7.53 0.84
CA ALA A 35 -8.45 -7.93 0.17
C ALA A 35 -8.65 -9.13 -0.78
N HIS A 36 -9.63 -9.05 -1.68
CA HIS A 36 -9.99 -10.17 -2.58
C HIS A 36 -8.84 -10.64 -3.47
N GLU A 37 -7.96 -9.73 -3.86
CA GLU A 37 -6.81 -10.04 -4.72
C GLU A 37 -5.75 -10.85 -3.96
N LYS A 38 -5.58 -10.54 -2.67
CA LYS A 38 -4.69 -11.31 -1.80
C LYS A 38 -5.24 -12.71 -1.53
N ASP A 39 -6.54 -12.81 -1.25
CA ASP A 39 -7.20 -14.06 -0.83
C ASP A 39 -6.46 -14.71 0.38
N ASP A 40 -6.49 -16.04 0.46
CA ASP A 40 -5.75 -16.86 1.42
C ASP A 40 -4.22 -16.89 1.18
N TRP A 41 -3.72 -16.22 0.14
CA TRP A 41 -2.30 -16.32 -0.23
C TRP A 41 -1.38 -15.73 0.84
N TYR A 42 -0.39 -16.54 1.25
CA TYR A 42 0.79 -16.12 2.00
C TYR A 42 1.93 -17.11 1.80
N ASP A 43 3.11 -16.56 1.52
CA ASP A 43 4.37 -17.31 1.45
C ASP A 43 5.42 -16.47 2.17
N GLN A 44 6.03 -17.01 3.22
CA GLN A 44 6.97 -16.28 4.07
C GLN A 44 8.20 -15.75 3.30
N LEU A 45 8.62 -16.44 2.24
CA LEU A 45 9.79 -16.06 1.43
C LEU A 45 9.40 -15.11 0.28
N ARG A 46 8.14 -15.15 -0.16
CA ARG A 46 7.66 -14.36 -1.31
C ARG A 46 6.75 -13.19 -0.92
N PHE A 47 6.45 -13.01 0.36
CA PHE A 47 5.65 -11.91 0.85
C PHE A 47 6.51 -10.84 1.54
N VAL A 48 6.45 -9.61 1.04
CA VAL A 48 7.06 -8.46 1.73
C VAL A 48 6.11 -7.96 2.80
N HIS A 49 6.47 -8.20 4.07
CA HIS A 49 5.67 -7.72 5.19
C HIS A 49 5.78 -6.19 5.32
N PRO A 50 4.67 -5.44 5.44
CA PRO A 50 4.69 -3.98 5.52
C PRO A 50 5.45 -3.44 6.73
N ARG A 51 5.60 -4.26 7.77
CA ARG A 51 6.33 -3.92 9.00
C ARG A 51 7.83 -4.18 8.94
N ARG A 52 8.34 -4.73 7.84
CA ARG A 52 9.80 -4.86 7.68
C ARG A 52 10.40 -3.47 7.51
N ARG A 53 11.52 -3.23 8.18
CA ARG A 53 12.26 -1.95 8.07
C ARG A 53 12.71 -1.61 6.65
N ASP A 54 12.88 -2.63 5.81
CA ASP A 54 13.28 -2.48 4.42
C ASP A 54 12.09 -2.49 3.44
N CYS A 55 10.84 -2.55 3.92
CA CYS A 55 9.66 -2.73 3.07
C CYS A 55 9.58 -1.67 1.97
N GLU A 56 9.64 -0.40 2.34
CA GLU A 56 9.50 0.72 1.40
C GLU A 56 10.63 0.74 0.35
N GLN A 57 11.84 0.34 0.74
CA GLN A 57 13.01 0.32 -0.14
C GLN A 57 12.91 -0.75 -1.23
N ARG A 58 12.09 -1.77 -1.03
CA ARG A 58 11.88 -2.87 -1.99
C ARG A 58 10.91 -2.51 -3.12
N PHE A 59 10.16 -1.42 -2.96
CA PHE A 59 9.22 -0.93 -3.97
C PHE A 59 9.67 0.40 -4.56
N ARG A 60 9.43 0.57 -5.86
CA ARG A 60 9.71 1.79 -6.61
C ARG A 60 8.41 2.35 -7.17
N TYR A 61 8.10 3.57 -6.76
CA TYR A 61 6.97 4.36 -7.24
C TYR A 61 7.46 5.28 -8.36
N ARG A 62 6.66 5.40 -9.43
CA ARG A 62 6.95 6.29 -10.56
C ARG A 62 5.99 7.48 -10.56
N ASP A 63 6.42 8.53 -11.26
CA ASP A 63 5.65 9.76 -11.47
C ASP A 63 4.28 9.53 -12.13
N ASN A 64 4.17 8.50 -12.97
CA ASN A 64 2.90 8.06 -13.59
C ASN A 64 2.06 7.13 -12.70
N GLY A 65 2.29 7.09 -11.39
CA GLY A 65 1.54 6.28 -10.44
C GLY A 65 1.84 4.78 -10.46
N ARG A 66 2.74 4.30 -11.33
CA ARG A 66 3.13 2.88 -11.39
C ARG A 66 3.98 2.45 -10.20
N VAL A 67 3.82 1.19 -9.83
CA VAL A 67 4.63 0.53 -8.79
C VAL A 67 5.34 -0.68 -9.37
N GLY A 68 6.64 -0.77 -9.10
CA GLY A 68 7.45 -1.93 -9.45
C GLY A 68 8.35 -2.33 -8.28
N ALA A 69 9.01 -3.49 -8.40
CA ALA A 69 10.11 -3.82 -7.51
C ALA A 69 11.30 -2.87 -7.78
N THR A 70 12.03 -2.52 -6.72
CA THR A 70 13.27 -1.74 -6.83
C THR A 70 14.33 -2.54 -7.59
N SER A 71 14.48 -3.83 -7.24
CA SER A 71 15.31 -4.80 -7.98
C SER A 71 14.42 -5.83 -8.68
N PRO A 72 14.69 -6.18 -9.96
CA PRO A 72 13.95 -7.23 -10.65
C PRO A 72 14.19 -8.63 -10.05
N ASP A 73 15.31 -8.83 -9.37
CA ASP A 73 15.66 -10.11 -8.71
C ASP A 73 15.01 -10.25 -7.33
N ASP A 74 14.33 -9.20 -6.85
CA ASP A 74 13.56 -9.26 -5.62
C ASP A 74 12.22 -10.00 -5.83
N VAL A 75 12.29 -11.33 -5.81
CA VAL A 75 11.14 -12.23 -6.00
C VAL A 75 10.01 -11.91 -5.02
N GLY A 76 10.34 -11.51 -3.79
CA GLY A 76 9.33 -11.16 -2.80
C GLY A 76 8.55 -9.90 -3.18
N ALA A 77 9.23 -8.84 -3.60
CA ALA A 77 8.58 -7.62 -4.06
C ALA A 77 7.76 -7.86 -5.34
N VAL A 78 8.31 -8.61 -6.29
CA VAL A 78 7.62 -8.97 -7.55
C VAL A 78 6.34 -9.75 -7.28
N GLU A 79 6.41 -10.83 -6.49
CA GLU A 79 5.24 -11.65 -6.16
C GLU A 79 4.22 -10.85 -5.34
N THR A 80 4.67 -10.03 -4.38
CA THR A 80 3.77 -9.18 -3.58
C THR A 80 3.01 -8.18 -4.45
N ILE A 81 3.67 -7.52 -5.42
CA ILE A 81 2.99 -6.61 -6.37
C ILE A 81 1.95 -7.36 -7.18
N GLN A 82 2.29 -8.54 -7.68
CA GLN A 82 1.41 -9.35 -8.51
C GLN A 82 0.18 -9.83 -7.73
N ARG A 83 0.39 -10.43 -6.56
CA ARG A 83 -0.68 -11.01 -5.72
C ARG A 83 -1.59 -9.96 -5.12
N LEU A 84 -1.05 -8.84 -4.66
CA LEU A 84 -1.85 -7.74 -4.11
C LEU A 84 -2.35 -6.76 -5.19
N ARG A 85 -1.99 -6.99 -6.46
CA ARG A 85 -2.25 -6.10 -7.60
C ARG A 85 -1.90 -4.64 -7.31
N LEU A 86 -0.74 -4.39 -6.72
CA LEU A 86 -0.31 -3.03 -6.32
C LEU A 86 -0.09 -2.09 -7.52
N ASP A 87 0.15 -2.64 -8.71
CA ASP A 87 0.24 -1.92 -10.00
C ASP A 87 -1.07 -2.00 -10.80
N HIS A 88 -2.24 -2.11 -10.15
CA HIS A 88 -3.54 -2.10 -10.84
C HIS A 88 -3.85 -0.75 -11.50
N ARG A 89 -4.54 -0.76 -12.65
CA ARG A 89 -4.86 0.45 -13.44
C ARG A 89 -5.54 1.55 -12.61
N GLU A 90 -6.51 1.20 -11.77
CA GLU A 90 -7.20 2.18 -10.92
C GLU A 90 -6.24 2.82 -9.90
N LEU A 91 -5.39 2.01 -9.26
CA LEU A 91 -4.38 2.52 -8.32
C LEU A 91 -3.36 3.42 -9.03
N GLN A 92 -2.94 3.05 -10.25
CA GLN A 92 -2.09 3.89 -11.08
C GLN A 92 -2.76 5.23 -11.35
N GLN A 93 -4.01 5.25 -11.80
CA GLN A 93 -4.76 6.48 -12.10
C GLN A 93 -4.96 7.36 -10.86
N MET A 94 -5.26 6.75 -9.70
CA MET A 94 -5.42 7.49 -8.45
C MET A 94 -4.10 8.15 -8.01
N ARG A 95 -2.97 7.43 -8.09
CA ARG A 95 -1.66 7.97 -7.75
C ARG A 95 -1.20 9.03 -8.74
N ASP A 96 -1.32 8.75 -10.05
CA ASP A 96 -0.98 9.67 -11.14
C ASP A 96 -1.71 11.00 -10.98
N ARG A 97 -3.02 10.94 -10.72
CA ARG A 97 -3.82 12.15 -10.46
C ARG A 97 -3.28 12.97 -9.29
N VAL A 98 -3.01 12.32 -8.16
CA VAL A 98 -2.51 13.03 -6.96
C VAL A 98 -1.11 13.59 -7.18
N ILE A 99 -0.22 12.85 -7.84
CA ILE A 99 1.13 13.33 -8.22
C ILE A 99 1.00 14.53 -9.17
N TYR A 100 0.11 14.45 -10.15
CA TYR A 100 -0.09 15.51 -11.12
C TYR A 100 -0.64 16.79 -10.50
N GLU A 101 -1.67 16.66 -9.67
CA GLU A 101 -2.24 17.75 -8.88
C GLU A 101 -1.18 18.37 -7.95
N ALA A 102 -0.33 17.55 -7.34
CA ALA A 102 0.68 18.01 -6.41
C ALA A 102 1.90 18.65 -7.05
N LEU A 103 2.31 18.25 -8.27
CA LEU A 103 3.60 18.65 -8.87
C LEU A 103 3.49 19.49 -10.15
N TYR A 104 2.41 19.35 -10.92
CA TYR A 104 2.35 19.88 -12.29
C TYR A 104 1.22 20.89 -12.53
N VAL A 105 0.17 20.92 -11.70
CA VAL A 105 -0.92 21.90 -11.83
C VAL A 105 -0.43 23.32 -11.58
N GLU A 106 0.42 23.51 -10.57
CA GLU A 106 1.12 24.77 -10.33
C GLU A 106 2.60 24.58 -10.64
N GLN A 107 3.22 25.55 -11.33
CA GLN A 107 4.68 25.55 -11.43
C GLN A 107 5.27 25.84 -10.05
N LEU A 108 5.65 24.78 -9.34
CA LEU A 108 6.25 24.86 -8.02
C LEU A 108 7.70 25.33 -8.16
N GLY A 109 7.98 26.53 -7.65
CA GLY A 109 9.35 26.93 -7.34
C GLY A 109 9.91 26.09 -6.19
N GLU A 110 11.23 26.07 -6.04
CA GLU A 110 11.93 25.29 -5.01
C GLU A 110 11.36 25.51 -3.59
N ALA A 111 11.08 26.77 -3.22
CA ALA A 111 10.52 27.11 -1.92
C ALA A 111 9.08 26.59 -1.72
N GLN A 112 8.28 26.47 -2.79
CA GLN A 112 6.96 25.86 -2.71
C GLN A 112 7.07 24.34 -2.62
N ALA A 113 7.98 23.71 -3.38
CA ALA A 113 8.24 22.27 -3.28
C ALA A 113 8.72 21.86 -1.88
N ARG A 114 9.61 22.63 -1.26
CA ARG A 114 10.06 22.39 0.14
C ARG A 114 8.92 22.53 1.14
N ARG A 115 8.04 23.52 0.97
CA ARG A 115 6.84 23.68 1.83
C ARG A 115 5.86 22.53 1.64
N LEU A 116 5.65 22.11 0.39
CA LEU A 116 4.80 20.97 0.08
C LEU A 116 5.33 19.69 0.74
N LEU A 117 6.63 19.43 0.67
CA LEU A 117 7.28 18.29 1.31
C LEU A 117 7.09 18.31 2.83
N ALA A 118 7.32 19.45 3.48
CA ALA A 118 7.10 19.58 4.93
C ALA A 118 5.64 19.34 5.32
N ALA A 119 4.69 19.77 4.49
CA ALA A 119 3.26 19.61 4.74
C ALA A 119 2.72 18.20 4.43
N MET A 120 3.53 17.28 3.88
CA MET A 120 3.08 15.91 3.60
C MET A 120 2.88 15.08 4.87
N ASP A 121 3.62 15.38 5.93
CA ASP A 121 3.53 14.70 7.23
C ASP A 121 2.48 15.35 8.16
N GLU A 122 1.85 16.43 7.70
CA GLU A 122 0.86 17.18 8.45
C GLU A 122 -0.57 16.78 8.04
N ARG A 123 -1.48 16.83 9.01
CA ARG A 123 -2.91 16.67 8.75
C ARG A 123 -3.47 17.97 8.18
N ASP A 124 -4.43 17.86 7.27
CA ASP A 124 -5.18 18.99 6.76
C ASP A 124 -6.11 19.61 7.83
N GLY A 125 -6.80 20.68 7.47
CA GLY A 125 -7.75 21.36 8.37
C GLY A 125 -8.92 20.49 8.85
N ASN A 126 -9.14 19.32 8.22
CA ASN A 126 -10.15 18.34 8.63
C ASN A 126 -9.55 17.21 9.49
N GLY A 127 -8.25 17.26 9.81
CA GLY A 127 -7.56 16.23 10.57
C GLY A 127 -7.15 15.00 9.75
N ASN A 128 -7.23 15.06 8.41
CA ASN A 128 -6.89 13.95 7.53
C ASN A 128 -5.48 14.09 6.96
N TYR A 129 -4.82 12.96 6.76
CA TYR A 129 -3.61 12.90 5.95
C TYR A 129 -3.95 13.05 4.47
N ARG A 130 -3.03 13.62 3.69
CA ARG A 130 -3.18 13.69 2.24
C ARG A 130 -3.22 12.26 1.66
N PRO A 131 -4.06 11.97 0.66
CA PRO A 131 -4.03 10.68 0.00
C PRO A 131 -2.62 10.36 -0.54
N PHE A 132 -2.16 9.13 -0.33
CA PHE A 132 -0.83 8.68 -0.73
C PHE A 132 0.36 9.44 -0.11
N CYS A 133 0.18 10.11 1.03
CA CYS A 133 1.30 10.60 1.83
C CYS A 133 1.82 9.52 2.80
N PHE A 134 2.99 9.79 3.37
CA PHE A 134 3.66 8.91 4.33
C PHE A 134 2.94 8.93 5.68
N VAL A 135 3.02 7.83 6.42
CA VAL A 135 2.72 7.76 7.86
C VAL A 135 3.88 7.05 8.53
#